data_AF-A0A2K1XII2-F1
#
_entry.id   AF-A0A2K1XII2-F1
#
_cell.length_a   1.000
_cell.length_b   1.000
_cell.length_c   1.000
_cell.angle_alpha   90.00
_cell.angle_beta   90.00
_cell.angle_gamma   90.00
#
_symmetry.space_group_name_H-M   'P 1'
#
loop_
_entity.id
_entity.type
_entity.pdbx_description
1 polymer ?
#
loop_
_entity_poly.entity_id
_entity_poly.type
_entity_poly.pdbx_seq_one_letter_code
_entity_poly.pdbx_strand_id
1 'polypeptide(L)'
;MLGLNRLSSVARWAQPMTYVDVYECDSFTMCIFCFPTSSVIPLHDHPSMTVFSKVLYGSLHVKAYDWVEPACYPKSKGPGYPAVRLAKLTVDKTLTAPCETSVLYPKRGGNLHCFTAVTPCAVLDILTPPYREDAGRKCTYYHDYPFSTFSRGNGAEIDDEKIDDLAWLAEIDTPDDLYMRQGAYTGPAVQV
;
A
#
# COMPACT_ATOMS: atom_id res chain seq x y z
N MET A 1 -32.69 24.15 18.91
CA MET A 1 -33.39 23.21 18.02
C MET A 1 -32.37 22.70 17.01
N LEU A 2 -32.01 21.40 17.12
CA LEU A 2 -31.41 20.49 16.10
C LEU A 2 -30.10 20.94 15.40
N GLY A 3 -29.02 20.16 15.33
CA GLY A 3 -28.80 18.76 15.63
C GLY A 3 -27.31 18.44 15.58
N LEU A 4 -26.90 17.56 16.49
CA LEU A 4 -25.54 17.14 16.82
C LEU A 4 -24.96 16.21 15.73
N ASN A 5 -23.66 16.39 15.45
CA ASN A 5 -22.66 15.40 15.04
C ASN A 5 -23.17 14.04 14.55
N ARG A 6 -23.04 13.77 13.24
CA ARG A 6 -23.39 12.47 12.66
C ARG A 6 -22.44 11.97 11.56
N LEU A 7 -21.14 12.11 11.75
CA LEU A 7 -20.14 11.35 10.96
C LEU A 7 -19.06 10.63 11.77
N SER A 8 -19.09 10.70 13.11
CA SER A 8 -18.05 10.08 13.96
C SER A 8 -18.41 8.70 14.54
N SER A 9 -19.55 8.11 14.17
CA SER A 9 -19.99 6.83 14.75
C SER A 9 -19.54 5.59 13.99
N VAL A 10 -19.01 5.72 12.76
CA VAL A 10 -18.59 4.55 11.95
C VAL A 10 -17.18 4.08 12.35
N ALA A 11 -16.31 4.98 12.79
CA ALA A 11 -14.93 4.65 13.16
C ALA A 11 -14.79 3.84 14.47
N ARG A 12 -15.80 3.80 15.34
CA ARG A 12 -15.70 3.16 16.67
C ARG A 12 -16.08 1.67 16.72
N TRP A 13 -16.48 1.07 15.59
CA TRP A 13 -16.96 -0.33 15.56
C TRP A 13 -16.17 -1.25 14.64
N ALA A 14 -15.25 -0.72 13.82
CA ALA A 14 -14.36 -1.56 13.03
C ALA A 14 -13.32 -2.18 13.99
N GLN A 15 -13.24 -3.52 14.00
CA GLN A 15 -12.15 -4.21 14.67
C GLN A 15 -10.82 -3.70 14.07
N PRO A 16 -9.79 -3.46 14.88
CA PRO A 16 -8.50 -3.04 14.36
C PRO A 16 -7.84 -4.20 13.60
N MET A 17 -7.05 -3.89 12.58
CA MET A 17 -6.16 -4.88 11.97
C MET A 17 -5.19 -5.41 13.01
N THR A 18 -4.75 -6.65 12.86
CA THR A 18 -3.74 -7.24 13.75
C THR A 18 -2.47 -7.53 12.96
N TYR A 19 -1.34 -7.03 13.45
CA TYR A 19 -0.01 -7.36 12.95
C TYR A 19 0.61 -8.44 13.84
N VAL A 20 1.00 -9.57 13.24
CA VAL A 20 1.67 -10.67 13.93
C VAL A 20 3.09 -10.77 13.38
N ASP A 21 4.06 -10.43 14.21
CA ASP A 21 5.46 -10.70 13.91
C ASP A 21 5.76 -12.19 14.06
N VAL A 22 6.31 -12.81 13.01
CA VAL A 22 6.63 -14.25 12.98
C VAL A 22 8.13 -14.47 13.14
N TYR A 23 8.94 -13.69 12.43
CA TYR A 23 10.40 -13.77 12.50
C TYR A 23 11.04 -12.52 11.88
N GLU A 24 12.13 -12.04 12.48
CA GLU A 24 12.90 -10.90 11.98
C GLU A 24 14.41 -11.16 12.11
N CYS A 25 15.16 -10.81 11.05
CA CYS A 25 16.62 -10.73 11.08
C CYS A 25 17.12 -9.66 10.09
N ASP A 26 18.44 -9.44 10.01
CA ASP A 26 19.04 -8.43 9.13
C ASP A 26 18.72 -8.61 7.64
N SER A 27 18.35 -9.83 7.22
CA SER A 27 18.11 -10.18 5.82
C SER A 27 16.65 -10.17 5.40
N PHE A 28 15.72 -10.47 6.32
CA PHE A 28 14.29 -10.44 6.03
C PHE A 28 13.42 -10.35 7.28
N THR A 29 12.19 -9.87 7.09
CA THR A 29 11.10 -9.93 8.08
C THR A 29 9.99 -10.82 7.52
N MET A 30 9.41 -11.65 8.37
CA MET A 30 8.22 -12.45 8.08
C MET A 30 7.10 -12.02 9.04
N CYS A 31 5.97 -11.61 8.50
CA CYS A 31 4.85 -11.12 9.29
C CYS A 31 3.50 -11.51 8.69
N ILE A 32 2.47 -11.53 9.52
CA ILE A 32 1.08 -11.78 9.10
C ILE A 32 0.23 -10.58 9.47
N PHE A 33 -0.49 -10.04 8.47
CA PHE A 33 -1.54 -9.06 8.68
C PHE A 33 -2.89 -9.77 8.68
N CYS A 34 -3.65 -9.64 9.77
CA CYS A 34 -5.02 -10.13 9.88
C CYS A 34 -5.99 -8.96 9.75
N PHE A 35 -6.83 -9.02 8.73
CA PHE A 35 -7.74 -7.96 8.33
C PHE A 35 -9.19 -8.31 8.68
N PRO A 36 -9.88 -7.45 9.44
CA PRO A 36 -11.34 -7.39 9.42
C PRO A 36 -11.85 -6.89 8.07
N THR A 37 -13.10 -7.21 7.72
CA THR A 37 -13.73 -6.69 6.51
C THR A 37 -13.63 -5.17 6.42
N SER A 38 -13.34 -4.65 5.23
CA SER A 38 -13.20 -3.22 4.92
C SER A 38 -12.01 -2.51 5.58
N SER A 39 -11.15 -3.22 6.32
CA SER A 39 -9.90 -2.63 6.79
C SER A 39 -8.91 -2.44 5.65
N VAL A 40 -8.05 -1.43 5.79
CA VAL A 40 -7.16 -0.95 4.73
C VAL A 40 -5.74 -0.80 5.26
N ILE A 41 -4.76 -1.34 4.55
CA ILE A 41 -3.39 -0.81 4.59
C ILE A 41 -3.29 0.24 3.48
N PRO A 42 -3.09 1.53 3.82
CA PRO A 42 -3.04 2.62 2.85
C PRO A 42 -1.95 2.42 1.81
N LEU A 43 -2.02 3.17 0.72
CA LEU A 43 -1.01 3.12 -0.34
C LEU A 43 0.36 3.48 0.25
N HIS A 44 1.32 2.57 0.12
CA HIS A 44 2.67 2.73 0.65
C HIS A 44 3.72 2.09 -0.26
N ASP A 45 4.98 2.48 -0.13
CA ASP A 45 6.10 1.94 -0.90
C ASP A 45 6.98 0.95 -0.10
N HIS A 46 7.80 0.20 -0.82
CA HIS A 46 8.79 -0.72 -0.27
C HIS A 46 10.19 -0.40 -0.85
N PRO A 47 10.84 0.67 -0.38
CA PRO A 47 12.04 1.21 -1.02
C PRO A 47 13.22 0.24 -1.00
N SER A 48 13.74 -0.10 -2.18
CA SER A 48 14.86 -1.05 -2.35
C SER A 48 14.59 -2.46 -1.82
N MET A 49 13.32 -2.86 -1.72
CA MET A 49 12.91 -4.15 -1.17
C MET A 49 12.24 -5.04 -2.23
N THR A 50 12.37 -6.35 -2.04
CA THR A 50 11.54 -7.36 -2.67
C THR A 50 10.61 -7.92 -1.60
N VAL A 51 9.31 -8.03 -1.92
CA VAL A 51 8.31 -8.55 -0.98
C VAL A 51 7.53 -9.67 -1.64
N PHE A 52 7.40 -10.78 -0.91
CA PHE A 52 6.53 -11.88 -1.28
C PHE A 52 5.28 -11.83 -0.40
N SER A 53 4.11 -11.84 -1.02
CA SER A 53 2.83 -11.72 -0.33
C SER A 53 1.91 -12.86 -0.70
N LYS A 54 1.28 -13.50 0.30
CA LYS A 54 0.31 -14.58 0.09
C LYS A 54 -0.93 -14.41 0.94
N VAL A 55 -2.10 -14.38 0.30
CA VAL A 55 -3.39 -14.45 0.99
C VAL A 55 -3.57 -15.88 1.52
N LEU A 56 -3.59 -16.04 2.83
CA LEU A 56 -3.70 -17.33 3.51
C LEU A 56 -5.15 -17.83 3.55
N TYR A 57 -6.09 -16.91 3.77
CA TYR A 57 -7.54 -17.14 3.71
C TYR A 57 -8.27 -15.84 3.39
N GLY A 58 -9.53 -15.95 2.96
CA GLY A 58 -10.39 -14.81 2.65
C GLY A 58 -10.04 -14.13 1.33
N SER A 59 -10.48 -12.89 1.18
CA SER A 59 -10.37 -12.09 -0.05
C SER A 59 -9.86 -10.70 0.24
N LEU A 60 -8.85 -10.28 -0.53
CA LEU A 60 -8.17 -9.01 -0.42
C LEU A 60 -8.14 -8.31 -1.78
N HIS A 61 -8.62 -7.08 -1.83
CA HIS A 61 -8.42 -6.22 -2.99
C HIS A 61 -7.03 -5.59 -2.92
N VAL A 62 -6.28 -5.66 -4.02
CA VAL A 62 -4.96 -5.07 -4.16
C VAL A 62 -4.99 -4.08 -5.30
N LYS A 63 -4.61 -2.84 -4.99
CA LYS A 63 -4.31 -1.81 -6.00
C LYS A 63 -2.83 -1.45 -5.88
N ALA A 64 -2.09 -1.55 -6.97
CA ALA A 64 -0.65 -1.35 -6.96
C ALA A 64 -0.14 -0.59 -8.18
N TYR A 65 0.96 0.12 -7.98
CA TYR A 65 1.60 1.00 -8.93
C TYR A 65 3.11 0.81 -8.95
N ASP A 66 3.71 1.15 -10.07
CA ASP A 66 5.15 1.40 -10.18
C ASP A 66 5.38 2.84 -10.69
N TRP A 67 6.48 3.45 -10.26
CA TRP A 67 6.84 4.78 -10.74
C TRP A 67 7.08 4.79 -12.25
N VAL A 68 6.57 5.82 -12.94
CA VAL A 68 6.94 6.07 -14.33
C VAL A 68 8.39 6.54 -14.38
N GLU A 69 9.17 5.90 -15.26
CA GLU A 69 10.56 6.26 -15.52
C GLU A 69 10.75 6.69 -16.99
N PRO A 70 11.48 7.79 -17.26
CA PRO A 70 12.07 8.70 -16.27
C PRO A 70 11.01 9.44 -15.44
N ALA A 71 11.37 9.83 -14.21
CA ALA A 71 10.47 10.51 -13.28
C ALA A 71 9.72 11.68 -13.95
N CYS A 72 8.39 11.61 -13.91
CA CYS A 72 7.50 12.62 -14.48
C CYS A 72 6.77 13.39 -13.38
N TYR A 73 6.79 14.71 -13.50
CA TYR A 73 6.17 15.67 -12.58
C TYR A 73 5.15 16.54 -13.34
N PRO A 74 4.11 17.06 -12.67
CA PRO A 74 3.14 17.94 -13.33
C PRO A 74 3.76 19.32 -13.61
N LYS A 75 3.10 20.13 -14.44
CA LYS A 75 3.40 21.57 -14.49
C LYS A 75 3.13 22.15 -13.11
N SER A 76 4.05 23.00 -12.62
CA SER A 76 3.86 23.70 -11.35
C SER A 76 2.53 24.46 -11.37
N LYS A 77 1.67 24.17 -10.39
CA LYS A 77 0.41 24.90 -10.18
C LYS A 77 0.56 26.05 -9.17
N GLY A 78 1.79 26.36 -8.74
CA GLY A 78 2.07 27.37 -7.73
C GLY A 78 1.98 26.84 -6.29
N PRO A 79 2.09 27.73 -5.29
CA PRO A 79 2.09 27.37 -3.87
C PRO A 79 0.75 26.74 -3.44
N GLY A 80 0.80 25.72 -2.58
CA GLY A 80 -0.39 25.09 -2.00
C GLY A 80 -0.88 23.81 -2.68
N TYR A 81 -0.27 23.40 -3.79
CA TYR A 81 -0.50 22.07 -4.37
C TYR A 81 0.50 21.04 -3.83
N PRO A 82 0.06 19.79 -3.57
CA PRO A 82 0.97 18.75 -3.12
C PRO A 82 2.02 18.44 -4.21
N ALA A 83 3.24 18.14 -3.77
CA ALA A 83 4.25 17.59 -4.66
C ALA A 83 3.81 16.17 -5.06
N VAL A 84 3.62 15.95 -6.36
CA VAL A 84 3.18 14.65 -6.89
C VAL A 84 4.14 14.11 -7.94
N ARG A 85 4.23 12.79 -8.01
CA ARG A 85 4.99 12.05 -9.03
C ARG A 85 4.06 11.11 -9.79
N LEU A 86 4.30 10.95 -11.09
CA LEU A 86 3.51 10.06 -11.94
C LEU A 86 3.85 8.59 -11.67
N ALA A 87 2.83 7.77 -11.46
CA ALA A 87 2.91 6.32 -11.34
C ALA A 87 1.96 5.63 -12.33
N LYS A 88 2.27 4.39 -12.68
CA LYS A 88 1.46 3.54 -13.53
C LYS A 88 0.87 2.40 -12.71
N LEU A 89 -0.43 2.20 -12.83
CA LEU A 89 -1.20 1.10 -12.26
C LEU A 89 -0.69 -0.22 -12.88
N THR A 90 -0.35 -1.16 -12.03
CA THR A 90 0.15 -2.49 -12.42
C THR A 90 -0.75 -3.61 -11.96
N VAL A 91 -1.51 -3.38 -10.89
CA VAL A 91 -2.46 -4.35 -10.34
C VAL A 91 -3.69 -3.58 -9.86
N ASP A 92 -4.87 -4.06 -10.23
CA ASP A 92 -6.14 -3.63 -9.65
C ASP A 92 -7.09 -4.83 -9.68
N LYS A 93 -7.05 -5.65 -8.62
CA LYS A 93 -7.81 -6.92 -8.58
C LYS A 93 -8.03 -7.43 -7.17
N THR A 94 -9.03 -8.31 -7.04
CA THR A 94 -9.25 -9.10 -5.82
C THR A 94 -8.49 -10.43 -5.89
N LEU A 95 -7.68 -10.69 -4.87
CA LEU A 95 -7.05 -11.98 -4.59
C LEU A 95 -7.91 -12.75 -3.58
N THR A 96 -8.31 -13.97 -3.91
CA THR A 96 -9.10 -14.84 -3.02
C THR A 96 -8.35 -16.16 -2.80
N ALA A 97 -8.20 -16.58 -1.56
CA ALA A 97 -7.57 -17.86 -1.25
C ALA A 97 -8.43 -19.05 -1.72
N PRO A 98 -7.83 -20.13 -2.25
CA PRO A 98 -6.39 -20.28 -2.50
C PRO A 98 -5.95 -19.47 -3.73
N CYS A 99 -4.82 -18.78 -3.61
CA CYS A 99 -4.19 -18.05 -4.72
C CYS A 99 -2.68 -18.26 -4.76
N GLU A 100 -2.08 -17.95 -5.91
CA GLU A 100 -0.62 -17.89 -6.06
C GLU A 100 -0.01 -16.80 -5.18
N THR A 101 1.28 -16.95 -4.90
CA THR A 101 2.06 -15.91 -4.20
C THR A 101 2.33 -14.74 -5.15
N SER A 102 2.13 -13.52 -4.67
CA SER A 102 2.49 -12.30 -5.39
C SER A 102 3.91 -11.87 -5.01
N VAL A 103 4.60 -11.20 -5.94
CA VAL A 103 5.95 -10.66 -5.70
C VAL A 103 6.06 -9.25 -6.26
N LEU A 104 6.62 -8.35 -5.47
CA LEU A 104 7.07 -7.03 -5.91
C LEU A 104 8.59 -6.92 -5.82
N TYR A 105 9.15 -6.02 -6.61
CA TYR A 105 10.58 -5.71 -6.66
C TYR A 105 10.78 -4.20 -6.43
N PRO A 106 12.03 -3.73 -6.24
CA PRO A 106 12.29 -2.32 -5.93
C PRO A 106 11.74 -1.28 -6.92
N LYS A 107 11.48 -1.67 -8.17
CA LYS A 107 11.02 -0.75 -9.24
C LYS A 107 9.97 -1.36 -10.18
N ARG A 108 9.43 -2.55 -9.83
CA ARG A 108 8.47 -3.26 -10.70
C ARG A 108 7.60 -4.21 -9.89
N GLY A 109 6.44 -4.55 -10.43
CA GLY A 109 5.52 -5.52 -9.83
C GLY A 109 4.57 -4.89 -8.81
N GLY A 110 4.43 -3.57 -8.82
CA GLY A 110 3.58 -2.86 -7.87
C GLY A 110 4.29 -2.56 -6.56
N ASN A 111 5.46 -1.92 -6.62
CA ASN A 111 6.24 -1.55 -5.43
C ASN A 111 5.45 -0.63 -4.48
N LEU A 112 4.56 0.19 -5.05
CA LEU A 112 3.59 0.96 -4.28
C LEU A 112 2.27 0.22 -4.28
N HIS A 113 1.71 -0.13 -3.13
CA HIS A 113 0.41 -0.80 -3.10
C HIS A 113 -0.43 -0.42 -1.90
N CYS A 114 -1.74 -0.63 -2.03
CA CYS A 114 -2.67 -0.65 -0.91
C CYS A 114 -3.44 -1.98 -0.90
N PHE A 115 -3.86 -2.35 0.30
CA PHE A 115 -4.66 -3.54 0.55
C PHE A 115 -5.99 -3.13 1.15
N THR A 116 -7.08 -3.65 0.60
CA THR A 116 -8.44 -3.44 1.13
C THR A 116 -9.12 -4.79 1.32
N ALA A 117 -9.45 -5.14 2.55
CA ALA A 117 -10.08 -6.41 2.86
C ALA A 117 -11.53 -6.48 2.34
N VAL A 118 -11.80 -7.43 1.46
CA VAL A 118 -13.16 -7.70 0.92
C VAL A 118 -13.94 -8.58 1.89
N THR A 119 -13.26 -9.55 2.49
CA THR A 119 -13.76 -10.40 3.58
C THR A 119 -12.73 -10.42 4.71
N PRO A 120 -13.02 -10.98 5.89
CA PRO A 120 -11.98 -11.24 6.87
C PRO A 120 -10.90 -12.12 6.23
N CYS A 121 -9.66 -11.64 6.20
CA CYS A 121 -8.57 -12.30 5.51
C CYS A 121 -7.26 -12.19 6.29
N ALA A 122 -6.27 -13.00 5.91
CA ALA A 122 -4.91 -12.86 6.40
C ALA A 122 -3.92 -12.91 5.24
N VAL A 123 -2.89 -12.08 5.34
CA VAL A 123 -1.80 -11.99 4.36
C VAL A 123 -0.49 -12.28 5.07
N LEU A 124 0.28 -13.24 4.57
CA LEU A 124 1.66 -13.45 4.96
C LEU A 124 2.57 -12.63 4.04
N ASP A 125 3.41 -11.79 4.62
CA ASP A 125 4.44 -11.05 3.91
C ASP A 125 5.85 -11.50 4.34
N ILE A 126 6.75 -11.60 3.36
CA ILE A 126 8.19 -11.76 3.56
C ILE A 126 8.89 -10.60 2.87
N LEU A 127 9.50 -9.72 3.65
CA LEU A 127 10.14 -8.49 3.19
C LEU A 127 11.65 -8.69 3.20
N THR A 128 12.32 -8.50 2.06
CA THR A 128 13.77 -8.66 1.94
C THR A 128 14.44 -7.51 1.17
N PRO A 129 15.33 -6.73 1.82
CA PRO A 129 15.57 -6.66 3.26
C PRO A 129 14.35 -6.08 4.03
N PRO A 130 14.38 -6.06 5.38
CA PRO A 130 13.40 -5.32 6.16
C PRO A 130 13.44 -3.80 5.90
N TYR A 131 12.36 -3.12 6.29
CA TYR A 131 12.39 -1.67 6.51
C TYR A 131 13.50 -1.30 7.49
N ARG A 132 14.15 -0.15 7.26
CA ARG A 132 15.18 0.40 8.12
C ARG A 132 15.41 1.88 7.78
N GLU A 133 14.92 2.78 8.64
CA GLU A 133 14.93 4.22 8.36
C GLU A 133 16.34 4.78 8.18
N ASP A 134 17.29 4.37 9.03
CA ASP A 134 18.70 4.80 9.00
C ASP A 134 19.42 4.49 7.67
N ALA A 135 18.91 3.52 6.93
CA ALA A 135 19.43 3.06 5.65
C ALA A 135 18.56 3.52 4.48
N GLY A 136 17.69 4.51 4.70
CA GLY A 136 16.82 5.09 3.68
C GLY A 136 15.65 4.20 3.28
N ARG A 137 15.34 3.15 4.07
CA ARG A 137 14.20 2.26 3.84
C ARG A 137 13.07 2.56 4.82
N LYS A 138 12.57 3.79 4.81
CA LYS A 138 11.35 4.17 5.53
C LYS A 138 10.13 3.75 4.71
N CYS A 139 9.05 3.30 5.36
CA CYS A 139 7.76 3.16 4.71
C CYS A 139 7.18 4.56 4.47
N THR A 140 6.86 4.89 3.23
CA THR A 140 6.25 6.17 2.86
C THR A 140 4.82 5.93 2.41
N TYR A 141 3.88 6.72 2.90
CA TYR A 141 2.47 6.64 2.52
C TYR A 141 2.14 7.64 1.41
N TYR A 142 1.17 7.29 0.57
CA TYR A 142 0.77 8.10 -0.57
C TYR A 142 -0.75 8.23 -0.69
N HIS A 143 -1.17 9.34 -1.29
CA HIS A 143 -2.51 9.52 -1.83
C HIS A 143 -2.45 9.54 -3.36
N ASP A 144 -3.26 8.73 -4.03
CA ASP A 144 -3.37 8.71 -5.48
C ASP A 144 -4.48 9.63 -6.00
N TYR A 145 -4.14 10.47 -6.98
CA TYR A 145 -5.08 11.31 -7.71
C TYR A 145 -5.21 10.80 -9.16
N PRO A 146 -6.41 10.89 -9.76
CA PRO A 146 -6.60 10.60 -11.18
C PRO A 146 -5.62 11.39 -12.06
N PHE A 147 -5.12 10.80 -13.15
CA PHE A 147 -4.19 11.45 -14.09
C PHE A 147 -4.68 12.85 -14.55
N SER A 148 -5.99 12.97 -14.81
CA SER A 148 -6.64 14.21 -15.26
C SER A 148 -6.57 15.36 -14.25
N THR A 149 -6.23 15.09 -12.98
CA THR A 149 -6.16 16.09 -11.91
C THR A 149 -5.04 17.11 -12.17
N PHE A 150 -3.94 16.71 -12.80
CA PHE A 150 -2.78 17.57 -13.05
C PHE A 150 -2.39 17.58 -14.52
N SER A 151 -2.10 18.77 -15.05
CA SER A 151 -1.54 18.90 -16.39
C SER A 151 -0.08 18.46 -16.38
N ARG A 152 0.28 17.50 -17.24
CA ARG A 152 1.65 16.99 -17.36
C ARG A 152 2.62 18.12 -17.74
N GLY A 153 3.80 18.12 -17.09
CA GLY A 153 4.97 18.89 -17.53
C GLY A 153 5.52 18.38 -18.87
N ASN A 154 6.59 18.98 -19.38
CA ASN A 154 7.29 18.44 -20.55
C ASN A 154 7.75 17.00 -20.25
N GLY A 155 7.30 16.05 -21.06
CA GLY A 155 7.60 14.61 -20.99
C GLY A 155 7.11 13.92 -22.25
N ALA A 156 7.76 12.82 -22.63
CA ALA A 156 7.49 12.06 -23.87
C ALA A 156 5.99 11.79 -24.07
N GLU A 157 5.56 11.70 -25.34
CA GLU A 157 4.20 11.31 -25.68
C GLU A 157 3.88 9.97 -25.01
N ILE A 158 2.86 9.98 -24.15
CA ILE A 158 2.31 8.76 -23.58
C ILE A 158 1.18 8.43 -24.53
N ASP A 159 1.22 7.26 -25.18
CA ASP A 159 0.11 6.76 -25.99
C ASP A 159 -1.20 6.92 -25.23
N ASP A 160 -2.20 7.49 -25.88
CA ASP A 160 -3.51 7.77 -25.27
C ASP A 160 -4.17 6.51 -24.68
N GLU A 161 -3.85 5.32 -25.21
CA GLU A 161 -4.31 4.02 -24.69
C GLU A 161 -3.79 3.65 -23.30
N LYS A 162 -2.84 4.40 -22.72
CA LYS A 162 -2.24 4.12 -21.40
C LYS A 162 -2.61 5.12 -20.32
N ILE A 163 -3.49 6.09 -20.60
CA ILE A 163 -3.83 7.17 -19.67
C ILE A 163 -4.66 6.66 -18.48
N ASP A 164 -5.57 5.72 -18.70
CA ASP A 164 -6.46 5.20 -17.64
C ASP A 164 -5.68 4.46 -16.54
N ASP A 165 -4.50 3.93 -16.86
CA ASP A 165 -3.59 3.29 -15.92
C ASP A 165 -2.67 4.28 -15.21
N LEU A 166 -2.81 5.59 -15.39
CA LEU A 166 -1.92 6.58 -14.77
C LEU A 166 -2.56 7.27 -13.57
N ALA A 167 -1.73 7.50 -12.55
CA ALA A 167 -2.11 8.25 -11.36
C ALA A 167 -0.97 9.15 -10.88
N TRP A 168 -1.34 10.26 -10.24
CA TRP A 168 -0.41 11.15 -9.55
C TRP A 168 -0.39 10.80 -8.08
N LEU A 169 0.77 10.47 -7.52
CA LEU A 169 0.90 10.10 -6.11
C LEU A 169 1.56 11.24 -5.33
N ALA A 170 0.91 11.69 -4.27
CA ALA A 170 1.46 12.63 -3.28
C ALA A 170 1.89 11.87 -2.03
N GLU A 171 3.09 12.13 -1.52
CA GLU A 171 3.49 11.67 -0.18
C GLU A 171 2.56 12.33 0.87
N ILE A 172 2.13 11.53 1.85
CA ILE A 172 1.31 11.97 2.98
C ILE A 172 1.95 11.48 4.28
N ASP A 173 1.61 12.14 5.39
CA ASP A 173 1.92 11.59 6.71
C ASP A 173 1.18 10.27 6.94
N THR A 174 1.67 9.47 7.89
CA THR A 174 0.99 8.24 8.31
C THR A 174 -0.47 8.54 8.64
N PRO A 175 -1.44 7.89 7.97
CA PRO A 175 -2.86 8.21 8.18
C PRO A 175 -3.31 7.98 9.63
N ASP A 176 -4.06 8.94 10.19
CA ASP A 176 -4.54 8.89 11.59
C ASP A 176 -5.43 7.67 11.88
N ASP A 177 -6.07 7.11 10.87
CA ASP A 177 -6.93 5.93 10.94
C ASP A 177 -6.18 4.61 10.73
N LEU A 178 -4.88 4.65 10.42
CA LEU A 178 -4.02 3.48 10.36
C LEU A 178 -3.67 3.01 11.78
N TYR A 179 -4.53 2.16 12.33
CA TYR A 179 -4.30 1.53 13.61
C TYR A 179 -4.22 0.00 13.48
N MET A 180 -3.04 -0.54 13.80
CA MET A 180 -2.78 -1.97 13.89
C MET A 180 -2.51 -2.35 15.35
N ARG A 181 -3.21 -3.37 15.83
CA ARG A 181 -2.93 -3.99 17.12
C ARG A 181 -1.82 -5.02 16.95
N GLN A 182 -0.83 -5.03 17.86
CA GLN A 182 0.15 -6.11 17.93
C GLN A 182 -0.51 -7.42 18.38
N GLY A 183 -0.28 -8.50 17.64
CA GLY A 183 -0.61 -9.87 18.02
C GLY A 183 0.65 -10.68 18.34
N ALA A 184 0.49 -11.73 19.15
CA ALA A 184 1.55 -12.70 19.40
C ALA A 184 1.41 -13.88 18.42
N TYR A 185 2.53 -14.35 17.88
CA TYR A 185 2.54 -15.57 17.09
C TYR A 185 2.37 -16.80 18.00
N THR A 186 1.30 -17.56 17.78
CA THR A 186 0.97 -18.77 18.57
C THR A 186 0.95 -20.03 17.70
N GLY A 187 1.59 -19.98 16.53
CA GLY A 187 1.73 -21.13 15.64
C GLY A 187 2.88 -22.07 16.05
N PRO A 188 3.20 -23.08 15.22
CA PRO A 188 4.36 -23.94 15.42
C PRO A 188 5.67 -23.14 15.55
N ALA A 189 6.59 -23.59 16.40
CA ALA A 189 7.85 -22.89 16.60
C ALA A 189 8.64 -22.74 15.29
N VAL A 190 9.09 -21.51 15.01
CA VAL A 190 10.05 -21.22 13.94
C VAL A 190 11.44 -21.63 14.43
N GLN A 191 12.07 -22.59 13.74
CA GLN A 191 13.44 -23.00 13.99
C GLN A 191 14.35 -22.30 12.98
N VAL A 192 15.41 -21.66 13.49
CA VAL A 192 16.38 -20.87 12.72
C VAL A 192 17.81 -21.28 13.01
#